data_AF-A0A9X2HMR6-F1
#
_entry.id   AF-A0A9X2HMR6-F1
#
_cell.length_a   1.000
_cell.length_b   1.000
_cell.length_c   1.000
_cell.angle_alpha   90.00
_cell.angle_beta   90.00
_cell.angle_gamma   90.00
#
_symmetry.space_group_name_H-M   'P 1'
#
loop_
_entity.id
_entity.type
_entity.pdbx_description
1 polymer ?
#
loop_
_entity_poly.entity_id
_entity_poly.type
_entity_poly.pdbx_seq_one_letter_code
_entity_poly.pdbx_strand_id
1 'polypeptide(L)'
;MQVSVSDAQGQLSELVRRAEAGDEVILTRDGQAAVRLVPVRKVASGTARRELLDAVRKSGAAKAASGPDAAHSQDFLYGEDGLPS
;
A
#
# COMPACT_ATOMS: atom_id res chain seq x y z
N MET A 1 -7.16 18.42 10.46
CA MET A 1 -8.02 19.63 10.38
C MET A 1 -9.33 19.36 11.11
N GLN A 2 -9.89 20.37 11.80
CA GLN A 2 -11.20 20.29 12.46
C GLN A 2 -12.17 21.28 11.82
N VAL A 3 -13.38 20.84 11.48
CA VAL A 3 -14.40 21.66 10.80
C VAL A 3 -15.74 21.46 11.50
N SER A 4 -16.47 22.54 11.78
CA SER A 4 -17.81 22.38 12.37
C SER A 4 -18.75 21.66 11.39
N VAL A 5 -19.70 20.88 11.90
CA VAL A 5 -20.69 20.19 11.05
C VAL A 5 -21.47 21.18 10.19
N SER A 6 -21.76 22.36 10.72
CA SER A 6 -22.46 23.44 10.00
C SER A 6 -21.62 23.97 8.83
N ASP A 7 -20.33 24.22 9.05
CA ASP A 7 -19.41 24.68 8.00
C ASP A 7 -19.11 23.58 6.98
N ALA A 8 -19.16 22.31 7.41
CA ALA A 8 -18.92 21.17 6.54
C ALA A 8 -20.04 20.97 5.51
N GLN A 9 -21.28 21.37 5.81
CA GLN A 9 -22.44 21.14 4.92
C GLN A 9 -22.26 21.77 3.53
N GLY A 10 -21.62 22.93 3.44
CA GLY A 10 -21.38 23.63 2.17
C GLY A 10 -20.15 23.15 1.37
N GLN A 11 -19.28 22.35 1.98
CA GLN A 11 -17.98 21.97 1.41
C GLN A 11 -17.65 20.48 1.60
N LEU A 12 -18.64 19.65 1.95
CA LEU A 12 -18.44 18.24 2.26
C LEU A 12 -17.71 17.48 1.14
N SER A 13 -18.04 17.79 -0.12
CA SER A 13 -17.38 17.19 -1.29
C SER A 13 -15.87 17.43 -1.31
N GLU A 14 -15.43 18.63 -0.94
CA GLU A 14 -14.00 18.97 -0.88
C GLU A 14 -13.33 18.35 0.36
N LEU A 15 -14.03 18.31 1.49
CA LEU A 15 -13.54 17.64 2.70
C LEU A 15 -13.36 16.13 2.49
N VAL A 16 -14.26 15.49 1.76
CA VAL A 16 -14.15 14.08 1.37
C VAL A 16 -12.94 13.88 0.46
N ARG A 17 -12.77 14.73 -0.58
CA ARG A 17 -11.61 14.65 -1.48
C ARG A 17 -10.28 14.77 -0.73
N ARG A 18 -10.20 15.67 0.25
CA ARG A 18 -9.03 15.82 1.12
C ARG A 18 -8.79 14.57 1.97
N ALA A 19 -9.83 14.02 2.58
CA ALA A 19 -9.74 12.78 3.32
C ALA A 19 -9.28 11.59 2.45
N GLU A 20 -9.74 11.51 1.20
CA GLU A 20 -9.28 10.53 0.22
C GLU A 20 -7.83 10.72 -0.21
N ALA A 21 -7.37 11.96 -0.31
CA ALA A 21 -5.97 12.30 -0.58
C ALA A 21 -5.03 11.99 0.60
N GLY A 22 -5.58 11.77 1.80
CA GLY A 22 -4.83 11.39 3.00
C GLY A 22 -4.84 12.42 4.12
N ASP A 23 -5.53 13.54 3.95
CA ASP A 23 -5.66 14.55 5.01
C ASP A 23 -6.55 14.03 6.14
N GLU A 24 -6.17 14.30 7.39
CA GLU A 24 -7.05 14.03 8.52
C GLU A 24 -8.13 15.11 8.63
N VAL A 25 -9.39 14.71 8.46
CA VAL A 25 -10.55 15.60 8.57
C VAL A 25 -11.47 15.12 9.70
N ILE A 26 -11.62 15.98 10.72
CA ILE A 26 -12.48 15.75 11.88
C ILE A 26 -13.63 16.76 11.84
N LEU A 27 -14.85 16.26 11.91
CA LEU A 27 -16.05 17.07 12.06
C LEU A 27 -16.34 17.33 13.53
N THR A 28 -16.61 18.58 13.88
CA THR A 28 -16.90 19.01 15.24
C THR A 28 -18.34 19.48 15.40
N ARG A 29 -18.93 19.25 16.57
CA ARG A 29 -20.20 19.83 16.99
C ARG A 29 -19.96 20.56 18.30
N ASP A 30 -20.38 21.82 18.37
CA ASP A 30 -20.20 22.68 19.54
C ASP A 30 -18.73 22.75 20.02
N GLY A 31 -17.79 22.78 19.07
CA GLY A 31 -16.35 22.82 19.33
C GLY A 31 -15.73 21.49 19.76
N GLN A 32 -16.52 20.42 19.87
CA GLN A 32 -16.04 19.09 20.25
C GLN A 32 -15.96 18.16 19.04
N ALA A 33 -14.92 17.33 18.97
CA ALA A 33 -14.78 16.32 17.92
C ALA A 33 -15.93 15.31 17.99
N ALA A 34 -16.69 15.20 16.90
CA ALA A 34 -17.86 14.33 16.81
C ALA A 34 -17.61 13.13 15.89
N VAL A 35 -17.00 13.35 14.73
CA VAL A 35 -16.79 12.31 13.71
C VAL A 35 -15.46 12.54 12.99
N ARG A 36 -14.81 11.47 12.52
CA ARG A 36 -13.66 11.55 11.61
C ARG A 36 -14.02 10.98 10.25
N LEU A 37 -13.71 11.70 9.17
CA LEU A 37 -13.83 11.18 7.82
C LEU A 37 -12.67 10.23 7.56
N VAL A 38 -12.99 8.98 7.21
CA VAL A 38 -12.01 7.95 6.86
C VAL A 38 -12.34 7.46 5.47
N PRO A 39 -11.39 7.52 4.51
CA PRO A 39 -11.65 7.06 3.16
C PRO A 39 -11.85 5.55 3.14
N VAL A 40 -12.91 5.11 2.45
CA VAL A 40 -13.16 3.69 2.23
C VAL A 40 -12.28 3.21 1.09
N ARG A 41 -11.13 2.62 1.42
CA ARG A 41 -10.24 2.03 0.43
C ARG A 41 -10.87 0.76 -0.13
N LYS A 42 -11.10 0.74 -1.44
CA LYS A 42 -11.45 -0.52 -2.13
C LYS A 42 -10.25 -1.46 -2.02
N VAL A 43 -10.45 -2.58 -1.35
CA VAL A 43 -9.46 -3.67 -1.37
C VAL A 43 -9.35 -4.13 -2.81
N ALA A 44 -8.12 -4.17 -3.34
CA ALA A 44 -7.89 -4.68 -4.69
C ALA A 44 -8.50 -6.09 -4.80
N SER A 45 -9.26 -6.35 -5.86
CA SER A 45 -9.80 -7.68 -6.09
C SER A 45 -8.65 -8.70 -6.22
N GLY A 46 -8.94 -9.98 -5.96
CA GLY A 46 -7.94 -11.04 -6.15
C GLY A 46 -7.34 -11.03 -7.57
N THR A 47 -8.14 -10.71 -8.58
CA THR A 47 -7.72 -10.52 -9.97
C THR A 47 -6.77 -9.33 -10.12
N ALA A 48 -7.14 -8.14 -9.65
CA ALA A 48 -6.29 -6.95 -9.75
C ALA A 48 -4.96 -7.13 -9.01
N ARG A 49 -4.97 -7.81 -7.86
CA ARG A 49 -3.75 -8.15 -7.13
C ARG A 49 -2.86 -9.11 -7.93
N ARG A 50 -3.45 -10.11 -8.58
CA ARG A 50 -2.69 -11.08 -9.39
C ARG A 50 -2.06 -10.41 -10.62
N GLU A 51 -2.82 -9.57 -11.32
CA GLU A 51 -2.33 -8.80 -12.46
C GLU A 51 -1.16 -7.90 -12.06
N LEU A 52 -1.26 -7.21 -10.92
CA LEU A 52 -0.16 -6.41 -10.38
C LEU A 52 1.09 -7.25 -10.09
N LEU A 53 0.93 -8.40 -9.42
CA LEU A 53 2.06 -9.29 -9.11
C LEU A 53 2.73 -9.83 -10.37
N ASP A 54 1.94 -10.19 -11.39
CA ASP A 54 2.47 -10.67 -12.67
C ASP A 54 3.20 -9.57 -13.43
N ALA A 55 2.70 -8.33 -13.40
CA ALA A 55 3.38 -7.18 -13.99
C ALA A 55 4.73 -6.92 -13.31
N VAL A 56 4.76 -6.90 -11.98
CA VAL A 56 6.00 -6.72 -11.20
C VAL A 56 6.99 -7.85 -11.48
N ARG A 57 6.53 -9.11 -11.55
CA ARG A 57 7.39 -10.25 -11.89
C ARG A 57 8.05 -10.09 -13.27
N LYS A 58 7.29 -9.67 -14.28
CA LYS A 58 7.82 -9.41 -15.63
C LYS A 58 8.85 -8.30 -15.64
N SER A 59 8.59 -7.19 -14.94
CA SER A 59 9.55 -6.09 -14.82
C SER A 59 10.83 -6.51 -14.08
N GLY A 60 10.72 -7.35 -13.05
CA GLY A 60 11.86 -7.88 -12.31
C GLY A 60 12.72 -8.84 -13.13
N ALA A 61 12.12 -9.67 -13.98
CA ALA A 61 12.83 -10.61 -14.83
C ALA A 61 13.82 -9.93 -15.78
N ALA A 62 13.53 -8.71 -16.23
CA ALA A 62 14.46 -7.91 -17.04
C ALA A 62 15.76 -7.53 -16.30
N LYS A 63 15.78 -7.62 -14.96
CA LYS A 63 16.94 -7.35 -14.11
C LYS A 63 17.60 -8.62 -13.57
N ALA A 64 17.21 -9.79 -14.06
CA ALA A 64 17.81 -11.05 -13.61
C ALA A 64 19.31 -11.04 -13.91
N ALA A 65 20.13 -11.21 -12.87
CA ALA A 65 21.57 -11.35 -13.02
C ALA A 65 21.89 -12.74 -13.61
N SER A 66 22.97 -12.81 -14.38
CA SER A 66 23.57 -14.08 -14.77
C SER A 66 24.12 -14.78 -13.53
N GLY A 67 23.77 -16.03 -13.29
CA GLY A 67 24.25 -16.78 -12.12
C GLY A 67 23.36 -17.98 -11.76
N PRO A 68 23.70 -18.69 -10.67
CA PRO A 68 22.87 -19.76 -10.14
C PRO A 68 21.47 -19.26 -9.84
N ASP A 69 20.47 -20.10 -10.07
CA ASP A 69 19.10 -19.76 -9.70
C ASP A 69 18.93 -19.71 -8.18
N ALA A 70 17.72 -19.38 -7.74
CA ALA A 70 17.43 -19.28 -6.31
C ALA A 70 17.68 -20.61 -5.56
N ALA A 71 17.46 -21.76 -6.22
CA ALA A 71 17.66 -23.07 -5.61
C ALA A 71 19.16 -23.36 -5.39
N HIS A 72 20.02 -22.87 -6.28
CA HIS A 72 21.47 -23.08 -6.27
C HIS A 72 22.26 -21.87 -5.77
N SER A 73 21.58 -20.87 -5.20
CA SER A 73 22.18 -19.58 -4.80
C SER A 73 23.20 -19.68 -3.68
N GLN A 74 23.31 -20.85 -3.03
CA GLN A 74 24.17 -21.10 -1.87
C GLN A 74 25.10 -22.30 -2.08
N ASP A 75 25.11 -22.92 -3.25
CA ASP A 75 25.92 -24.12 -3.52
C ASP A 75 27.42 -23.85 -3.34
N PHE A 76 27.86 -22.60 -3.52
CA PHE A 76 29.25 -22.20 -3.26
C PHE A 76 29.65 -22.24 -1.77
N LEU A 77 28.68 -22.27 -0.85
CA LEU A 77 28.91 -22.29 0.60
C LEU A 77 29.25 -23.67 1.14
N TYR A 78 28.99 -24.74 0.38
CA TYR A 78 29.17 -26.12 0.84
C TYR A 78 29.96 -26.93 -0.19
N GLY A 79 30.95 -27.70 0.26
CA GLY A 79 31.67 -28.65 -0.56
C GLY A 79 30.83 -29.88 -0.93
N GLU A 80 31.38 -30.75 -1.78
CA GLU A 80 30.76 -32.03 -2.19
C GLU A 80 30.51 -32.99 -1.01
N ASP A 81 31.17 -32.76 0.13
CA ASP A 81 30.98 -33.46 1.39
C ASP A 81 29.87 -32.84 2.29
N GLY A 82 29.25 -31.75 1.83
CA GLY A 82 28.22 -31.00 2.54
C GLY A 82 28.75 -30.16 3.71
N LEU A 83 30.07 -30.03 3.86
CA LEU A 83 30.69 -29.17 4.87
C LEU A 83 30.91 -27.75 4.32
N PRO A 84 30.93 -26.72 5.18
CA PRO A 84 31.26 -25.37 4.74
C PRO A 84 32.63 -25.31 4.06
N SER A 85 32.70 -24.64 2.90
CA SER A 85 33.91 -24.43 2.10
C SER A 85 34.86 -23.36 2.64
#